data_AF-A0A2K1R9I1-F1
#
_entry.id   AF-A0A2K1R9I1-F1
#
_cell.length_a   1.000
_cell.length_b   1.000
_cell.length_c   1.000
_cell.angle_alpha   90.00
_cell.angle_beta   90.00
_cell.angle_gamma   90.00
#
_symmetry.space_group_name_H-M   'P 1'
#
loop_
_entity.id
_entity.type
_entity.pdbx_description
1 polymer ?
#
loop_
_entity_poly.entity_id
_entity_poly.type
_entity_poly.pdbx_seq_one_letter_code
_entity_poly.pdbx_strand_id
1 'polypeptide(L)' 'MGRSDDPFWKEVEDMNDGSMKCKFCGHLFANGTSISRIKWHLSGERGHGVGICGQVPKEVQELSSLSSYAWWQQKT' A
#
# COMPACT_ATOMS: atom_id res chain seq x y z
N MET A 1 -14.43 -6.52 11.43
CA MET A 1 -13.75 -6.63 10.13
C MET A 1 -12.32 -7.06 10.41
N GLY A 2 -11.96 -8.32 10.14
CA GLY A 2 -10.58 -8.78 10.27
C GLY A 2 -9.72 -8.15 9.20
N ARG A 3 -8.47 -7.80 9.53
CA ARG A 3 -7.46 -7.46 8.51
C ARG A 3 -7.42 -8.62 7.52
N SER A 4 -7.67 -8.34 6.25
CA SER A 4 -7.42 -9.31 5.18
C SER A 4 -5.97 -9.76 5.26
N ASP A 5 -5.66 -11.04 5.01
CA ASP A 5 -4.31 -11.61 4.89
C ASP A 5 -3.55 -11.10 3.65
N ASP A 6 -3.75 -9.82 3.32
CA ASP A 6 -3.16 -9.16 2.19
C ASP A 6 -1.64 -8.99 2.47
N PRO A 7 -0.77 -9.53 1.62
CA PRO A 7 0.66 -9.61 1.90
C PRO A 7 1.29 -8.22 2.04
N PHE A 8 0.67 -7.17 1.50
CA PHE A 8 1.17 -5.80 1.53
C PHE A 8 1.11 -5.17 2.93
N TRP A 9 0.37 -5.75 3.89
CA TRP A 9 0.50 -5.34 5.30
C TRP A 9 1.91 -5.58 5.85
N LYS A 10 2.68 -6.52 5.28
CA LYS A 10 4.07 -6.77 5.69
C LYS A 10 5.03 -5.68 5.24
N GLU A 11 4.62 -4.83 4.29
CA GLU A 11 5.43 -3.73 3.76
C GLU A 11 5.28 -2.42 4.55
N VAL A 12 4.41 -2.45 5.57
CA VAL A 12 4.21 -1.37 6.52
C VAL A 12 4.40 -1.87 7.97
N GLU A 13 4.69 -0.94 8.87
CA GLU A 13 4.79 -1.19 10.31
C GLU A 13 3.61 -0.52 11.00
N ASP A 14 3.00 -1.25 11.92
CA ASP A 14 2.00 -0.68 12.82
C ASP A 14 2.68 0.18 13.88
N MET A 15 2.17 1.40 14.05
CA MET A 15 2.60 2.31 15.09
C MET A 15 1.63 2.25 16.27
N ASN A 16 2.12 2.64 17.45
CA ASN A 16 1.36 2.55 18.70
C ASN A 16 0.11 3.46 18.75
N ASP A 17 0.04 4.47 17.89
CA ASP A 17 -1.10 5.39 17.72
C ASP A 17 -2.13 4.93 16.67
N GLY A 18 -1.94 3.72 16.13
CA GLY A 18 -2.77 3.16 15.06
C GLY A 18 -2.47 3.75 13.68
N SER A 19 -1.48 4.63 13.56
CA SER A 19 -0.90 4.99 12.26
C SER A 19 -0.07 3.81 11.72
N MET A 20 0.25 3.88 10.43
CA MET A 20 1.10 2.88 9.79
C MET A 20 2.27 3.57 9.12
N LYS A 21 3.43 2.93 9.11
CA LYS A 21 4.65 3.50 8.55
C LYS A 21 5.16 2.64 7.40
N CYS A 22 5.46 3.24 6.26
CA CYS A 22 6.14 2.55 5.17
C CYS A 22 7.55 2.13 5.62
N LYS A 23 7.90 0.85 5.46
CA LYS A 23 9.23 0.32 5.81
C LYS A 23 10.36 0.87 4.95
N PHE A 24 10.04 1.31 3.73
CA PHE A 24 11.03 1.75 2.74
C PHE A 24 11.38 3.23 2.87
N CYS A 25 10.38 4.12 2.82
CA CYS A 25 10.61 5.57 2.86
C CYS A 25 10.27 6.21 4.21
N GLY A 26 9.72 5.45 5.17
CA GLY A 26 9.30 5.98 6.46
C GLY A 26 8.04 6.85 6.42
N HIS A 27 7.32 6.90 5.29
CA HIS A 27 6.09 7.66 5.17
C HIS A 27 5.04 7.19 6.19
N LEU A 28 4.43 8.14 6.91
CA LEU A 28 3.38 7.88 7.88
C LEU A 28 2.00 8.01 7.22
N PHE A 29 1.26 6.91 7.25
CA PHE A 29 -0.14 6.85 6.87
C PHE A 29 -1.03 7.25 8.05
N ALA A 30 -2.11 7.97 7.78
CA ALA A 30 -3.11 8.28 8.80
C ALA A 30 -3.73 7.00 9.39
N ASN A 31 -4.16 7.07 10.65
CA ASN A 31 -4.87 5.97 11.30
C ASN A 31 -6.10 5.56 10.46
N GLY A 32 -6.30 4.25 10.29
CA GLY A 32 -7.40 3.69 9.49
C GLY A 32 -7.21 3.80 7.98
N THR A 33 -5.99 4.08 7.50
CA THR A 33 -5.69 4.08 6.05
C THR A 33 -6.02 2.72 5.43
N SER A 34 -6.72 2.73 4.30
CA SER A 34 -7.08 1.52 3.57
C SER A 34 -5.87 0.88 2.89
N ILE A 35 -5.90 -0.45 2.76
CA ILE A 35 -4.86 -1.21 2.07
C ILE A 35 -4.64 -0.75 0.63
N SER A 36 -5.69 -0.27 -0.05
CA SER A 36 -5.58 0.27 -1.42
C SER A 36 -4.66 1.49 -1.49
N ARG A 37 -4.69 2.39 -0.49
CA ARG A 37 -3.77 3.54 -0.45
C ARG A 37 -2.34 3.12 -0.19
N ILE A 38 -2.14 2.10 0.64
CA ILE A 38 -0.82 1.50 0.86
C ILE A 38 -0.31 0.89 -0.44
N LYS A 39 -1.15 0.12 -1.17
CA LYS A 39 -0.79 -0.45 -2.47
C LYS A 39 -0.40 0.62 -3.49
N TRP A 40 -1.14 1.72 -3.61
CA TRP A 40 -0.78 2.81 -4.52
C TRP A 40 0.53 3.51 -4.14
N HIS A 41 0.77 3.70 -2.84
CA HIS A 41 2.06 4.21 -2.37
C HIS A 41 3.21 3.27 -2.75
N LEU A 42 3.00 1.96 -2.60
CA LEU A 42 3.98 0.92 -2.90
C LEU A 42 4.19 0.67 -4.39
N SER A 43 3.15 0.82 -5.24
CA SER A 43 3.24 0.62 -6.69
C SER A 43 4.00 1.73 -7.38
N GLY A 44 4.12 2.90 -6.73
CA GLY A 44 4.72 4.08 -7.34
C GLY A 44 3.82 4.73 -8.40
N GLU A 45 2.57 4.29 -8.52
CA GLU A 45 1.61 4.84 -9.49
C GLU A 45 1.11 6.22 -9.07
N ARG A 46 1.17 7.16 -10.01
CA ARG A 46 0.66 8.52 -9.82
C ARG A 46 -0.83 8.59 -10.12
N GLY A 47 -1.51 9.61 -9.59
CA GLY A 47 -2.92 9.89 -9.91
C GLY A 47 -3.93 9.45 -8.85
N HIS A 48 -3.47 8.84 -7.76
CA HIS A 48 -4.33 8.32 -6.69
C HIS A 48 -4.44 9.22 -5.44
N GLY A 49 -3.83 10.41 -5.47
CA GLY A 49 -3.82 11.34 -4.34
C GLY A 49 -3.06 10.84 -3.11
N VAL A 50 -2.15 9.87 -3.30
CA VAL A 50 -1.23 9.35 -2.28
C VAL A 50 0.19 9.65 -2.72
N GLY A 51 1.09 9.97 -1.79
CA GLY A 51 2.52 10.08 -2.09
C GLY A 51 3.05 8.74 -2.61
N ILE A 52 3.98 8.76 -3.56
CA ILE A 52 4.59 7.54 -4.09
C ILE A 52 5.91 7.22 -3.36
N CYS A 53 6.25 5.94 -3.24
CA CYS A 53 7.54 5.53 -2.67
C CYS A 53 8.49 5.03 -3.76
N GLY A 54 9.53 5.80 -4.05
CA GLY A 54 10.60 5.40 -4.98
C GLY A 54 11.63 4.43 -4.41
N GLN A 55 11.55 4.12 -3.09
CA GLN A 55 12.49 3.23 -2.40
C GLN A 55 11.99 1.78 -2.32
N VAL A 56 10.77 1.51 -2.81
CA VAL A 56 10.23 0.15 -2.85
C VAL A 56 10.99 -0.68 -3.90
N PRO A 57 11.40 -1.92 -3.60
CA PRO A 57 11.99 -2.82 -4.59
C PRO A 57 11.06 -3.03 -5.77
N LYS A 58 11.62 -3.12 -6.98
CA LYS A 58 10.83 -3.22 -8.22
C LYS A 58 9.86 -4.41 -8.19
N GLU A 59 10.25 -5.55 -7.64
CA GLU A 59 9.37 -6.72 -7.48
C GLU A 59 8.08 -6.39 -6.72
N VAL A 60 8.20 -5.68 -5.59
CA VAL A 60 7.05 -5.27 -4.78
C VAL A 60 6.21 -4.21 -5.49
N GLN A 61 6.84 -3.30 -6.24
CA GLN A 61 6.12 -2.31 -7.07
C GLN A 61 5.24 -3.03 -8.12
N GLU A 62 5.81 -3.96 -8.88
CA GLU A 62 5.11 -4.70 -9.94
C GLU A 62 3.94 -5.52 -9.37
N LEU A 63 4.15 -6.22 -8.24
CA LEU A 63 3.09 -6.96 -7.55
C LEU A 63 1.97 -6.03 -7.06
N SER A 64 2.33 -4.85 -6.55
CA SER A 64 1.36 -3.87 -6.06
C SER A 64 0.53 -3.28 -7.19
N SER A 65 1.17 -2.94 -8.32
CA SER A 65 0.50 -2.49 -9.54
C SER A 65 -0.50 -3.55 -10.01
N LEU A 66 -0.05 -4.80 -10.19
CA LEU A 66 -0.91 -5.91 -10.63
C LEU A 66 -2.07 -6.19 -9.65
N SER A 67 -1.82 -6.13 -8.35
CA SER A 67 -2.88 -6.29 -7.33
C SER A 67 -3.92 -5.18 -7.39
N SER A 68 -3.50 -3.95 -7.73
CA SER A 68 -4.40 -2.81 -7.94
C SER A 68 -5.30 -3.03 -9.16
N TYR A 69 -4.80 -3.67 -10.24
CA TYR A 69 -5.58 -3.99 -11.43
C TYR A 69 -6.47 -5.25 -11.29
N ALA A 70 -6.04 -6.27 -10.54
CA ALA A 70 -6.81 -7.50 -10.32
C ALA A 70 -8.13 -7.27 -9.57
N TRP A 71 -8.23 -6.17 -8.80
CA TRP A 71 -9.45 -5.74 -8.15
C TRP A 71 -10.39 -4.93 -9.06
N TRP A 72 -9.87 -4.36 -10.16
CA TRP A 72 -10.67 -3.61 -11.15
C TRP A 72 -11.42 -4.56 -12.12
N GLN A 73 -10.78 -5.68 -12.50
CA GLN A 73 -11.37 -6.71 -13.39
C GLN A 73 -12.53 -7.51 -12.76
N GLN A 74 -12.66 -7.53 -11.43
CA GLN A 74 -13.75 -8.24 -10.73
C GLN A 74 -14.98 -7.35 -10.42
N LYS A 75 -15.01 -6.12 -10.94
CA LYS A 75 -16.14 -5.17 -10.78
C LYS A 75 -16.83 -4.79 -12.11
N THR A 76 -16.60 -5.57 -13.16
CA THR A 76 -17.37 -5.58 -14.42
C THR A 76 -18.09 -6.91 -14.56
#